data_AF-A0A444IS28-F1
#
_entry.id   AF-A0A444IS28-F1
#
_cell.length_a   1.000
_cell.length_b   1.000
_cell.length_c   1.000
_cell.angle_alpha   90.00
_cell.angle_beta   90.00
_cell.angle_gamma   90.00
#
_symmetry.space_group_name_H-M   'P 1'
#
loop_
_entity.id
_entity.type
_entity.pdbx_description
1 polymer ?
#
loop_
_entity_poly.entity_id
_entity_poly.type
_entity_poly.pdbx_seq_one_letter_code
_entity_poly.pdbx_strand_id
1 'polypeptide(L)'
;MIFNTVRAMNFYDDQGMTTRELFEQFFPGRSDVHRLLMEPITYANGSTLDEPAITYGIVFSNFMSRGVFTFEGGTDKLIGMMADDLERSGVTVCTGAKVERVLVDNGKTRGVLVGGREITAKAVVSNSGITNTIDNLAGREAFSADFLSRFDKVVVNNSSCQVYFGIRKGESFPDIGDLLFTSTSEKFSSEEMRRMDTKSRTFSVYYPKTRPEKPDYTVVASMNGNYDDWAGLDDVAYKEAKEVMVERCFVDLERYIPGIRDKVDTISSATPKTFNRYTLHTRGTSFGTKFEGLDISRSL
;
A
#
# COMPACT_ATOMS: atom_id res chain seq x y z
N MET A 1 -29.34 6.55 0.71
CA MET A 1 -29.30 6.74 2.17
C MET A 1 -27.87 6.67 2.67
N ILE A 2 -27.21 5.49 2.66
CA ILE A 2 -25.81 5.36 3.12
C ILE A 2 -24.79 6.25 2.37
N PHE A 3 -24.86 6.33 1.02
CA PHE A 3 -23.92 7.16 0.25
C PHE A 3 -24.02 8.66 0.59
N ASN A 4 -25.22 9.15 0.94
CA ASN A 4 -25.39 10.54 1.36
C ASN A 4 -24.82 10.75 2.76
N THR A 5 -25.04 9.79 3.67
CA THR A 5 -24.46 9.81 5.02
C THR A 5 -22.94 9.77 4.98
N VAL A 6 -22.35 8.84 4.22
CA VAL A 6 -20.90 8.71 4.04
C VAL A 6 -20.30 9.97 3.40
N ARG A 7 -20.97 10.57 2.41
CA ARG A 7 -20.51 11.83 1.79
C ARG A 7 -20.61 13.04 2.72
N ALA A 8 -21.52 13.00 3.69
CA ALA A 8 -21.70 14.09 4.66
C ALA A 8 -20.70 14.03 5.83
N MET A 9 -20.07 12.86 6.06
CA MET A 9 -19.06 12.69 7.11
C MET A 9 -17.87 13.63 6.90
N ASN A 10 -17.63 14.50 7.88
CA ASN A 10 -16.52 15.43 7.92
C ASN A 10 -15.73 15.26 9.22
N PHE A 11 -14.47 15.72 9.23
CA PHE A 11 -13.52 15.59 10.36
C PHE A 11 -14.03 16.03 11.75
N TYR A 12 -15.17 16.72 11.83
CA TYR A 12 -15.81 17.20 13.05
C TYR A 12 -16.98 16.33 13.55
N ASP A 13 -17.35 15.27 12.82
CA ASP A 13 -18.45 14.38 13.18
C ASP A 13 -18.05 13.34 14.24
N ASP A 14 -19.05 12.80 14.93
CA ASP A 14 -18.93 11.86 16.06
C ASP A 14 -17.93 10.72 15.79
N GLN A 15 -16.80 10.74 16.50
CA GLN A 15 -15.74 9.75 16.40
C GLN A 15 -16.09 8.41 17.09
N GLY A 16 -17.25 8.32 17.76
CA GLY A 16 -17.65 7.14 18.51
C GLY A 16 -18.20 5.98 17.66
N MET A 17 -18.80 6.26 16.50
CA MET A 17 -19.40 5.22 15.66
C MET A 17 -18.33 4.46 14.87
N THR A 18 -18.33 3.14 14.98
CA THR A 18 -17.48 2.24 14.20
C THR A 18 -18.07 1.98 12.81
N THR A 19 -17.23 1.57 11.87
CA THR A 19 -17.68 1.17 10.52
C THR A 19 -18.67 0.00 10.60
N ARG A 20 -18.50 -0.90 11.58
CA ARG A 20 -19.43 -2.01 11.87
C ARG A 20 -20.83 -1.50 12.21
N GLU A 21 -20.94 -0.57 13.14
CA GLU A 21 -22.22 0.01 13.58
C GLU A 21 -22.90 0.76 12.44
N LEU A 22 -22.13 1.52 11.65
CA LEU A 22 -22.64 2.17 10.44
C LEU A 22 -23.26 1.16 9.48
N PHE A 23 -22.58 0.05 9.22
CA PHE A 23 -23.09 -0.96 8.29
C PHE A 23 -24.29 -1.73 8.85
N GLU A 24 -24.31 -2.09 10.12
CA GLU A 24 -25.48 -2.71 10.75
C GLU A 24 -26.69 -1.77 10.77
N GLN A 25 -26.49 -0.46 10.88
CA GLN A 25 -27.57 0.52 10.80
C GLN A 25 -28.28 0.53 9.44
N PHE A 26 -27.53 0.40 8.34
CA PHE A 26 -28.10 0.46 6.98
C PHE A 26 -28.40 -0.90 6.36
N PHE A 27 -27.69 -1.94 6.78
CA PHE A 27 -27.74 -3.29 6.22
C PHE A 27 -27.70 -4.35 7.33
N PRO A 28 -28.73 -4.38 8.21
CA PRO A 28 -28.71 -5.27 9.38
C PRO A 28 -28.61 -6.74 8.98
N GLY A 29 -27.64 -7.45 9.53
CA GLY A 29 -27.41 -8.88 9.28
C GLY A 29 -26.94 -9.25 7.87
N ARG A 30 -26.64 -8.27 7.01
CA ARG A 30 -26.21 -8.47 5.61
C ARG A 30 -24.69 -8.49 5.49
N SER A 31 -24.08 -9.51 6.08
CA SER A 31 -22.62 -9.70 6.05
C SER A 31 -22.03 -9.75 4.63
N ASP A 32 -22.82 -10.19 3.64
CA ASP A 32 -22.48 -10.16 2.21
C ASP A 32 -22.33 -8.73 1.67
N VAL A 33 -23.24 -7.83 2.05
CA VAL A 33 -23.18 -6.40 1.67
C VAL A 33 -22.04 -5.69 2.42
N HIS A 34 -21.87 -6.00 3.71
CA HIS A 34 -20.77 -5.44 4.50
C HIS A 34 -19.43 -5.80 3.88
N ARG A 35 -19.25 -7.06 3.47
CA ARG A 35 -18.08 -7.53 2.75
C ARG A 35 -17.85 -6.75 1.47
N LEU A 36 -18.87 -6.64 0.62
CA LEU A 36 -18.79 -5.94 -0.67
C LEU A 36 -18.30 -4.49 -0.49
N LEU A 37 -18.74 -3.82 0.58
CA LEU A 37 -18.38 -2.44 0.89
C LEU A 37 -17.00 -2.33 1.56
N MET A 38 -16.65 -3.27 2.45
CA MET A 38 -15.46 -3.19 3.28
C MET A 38 -14.19 -3.72 2.62
N GLU A 39 -14.30 -4.82 1.88
CA GLU A 39 -13.12 -5.56 1.41
C GLU A 39 -12.26 -4.76 0.43
N PRO A 40 -12.81 -4.02 -0.55
CA PRO A 40 -11.99 -3.15 -1.40
C PRO A 40 -11.24 -2.08 -0.61
N ILE A 41 -11.86 -1.55 0.44
CA ILE A 41 -11.25 -0.53 1.30
C ILE A 41 -10.16 -1.14 2.16
N THR A 42 -10.41 -2.31 2.75
CA THR A 42 -9.41 -3.08 3.51
C THR A 42 -8.19 -3.40 2.66
N TYR A 43 -8.38 -3.81 1.41
CA TYR A 43 -7.26 -3.98 0.46
C TYR A 43 -6.47 -2.70 0.25
N ALA A 44 -7.21 -1.60 0.05
CA ALA A 44 -6.65 -0.32 -0.34
C ALA A 44 -5.95 0.43 0.81
N ASN A 45 -6.23 0.16 2.08
CA ASN A 45 -5.58 0.90 3.16
C ASN A 45 -5.49 0.14 4.50
N GLY A 46 -5.80 -1.16 4.53
CA GLY A 46 -5.77 -1.96 5.75
C GLY A 46 -6.87 -1.62 6.77
N SER A 47 -7.94 -0.92 6.37
CA SER A 47 -9.01 -0.54 7.28
C SER A 47 -9.78 -1.74 7.84
N THR A 48 -10.40 -1.56 9.01
CA THR A 48 -11.18 -2.61 9.67
C THR A 48 -12.58 -2.13 10.01
N LEU A 49 -13.49 -3.08 10.33
CA LEU A 49 -14.84 -2.73 10.76
C LEU A 49 -14.88 -2.03 12.13
N ASP A 50 -13.82 -2.18 12.92
CA ASP A 50 -13.75 -1.65 14.29
C ASP A 50 -13.04 -0.28 14.35
N GLU A 51 -12.60 0.24 13.20
CA GLU A 51 -12.12 1.62 13.06
C GLU A 51 -13.29 2.61 12.97
N PRO A 52 -13.07 3.89 13.36
CA PRO A 52 -14.10 4.94 13.27
C PRO A 52 -14.68 5.06 11.85
N ALA A 53 -16.01 5.11 11.75
CA ALA A 53 -16.76 5.13 10.49
C ALA A 53 -16.37 6.28 9.55
N ILE A 54 -15.90 7.40 10.12
CA ILE A 54 -15.41 8.54 9.36
C ILE A 54 -14.20 8.19 8.47
N THR A 55 -13.32 7.31 8.93
CA THR A 55 -12.13 6.90 8.16
C THR A 55 -12.56 6.13 6.90
N TYR A 56 -13.53 5.23 7.04
CA TYR A 56 -14.19 4.57 5.92
C TYR A 56 -14.86 5.59 4.99
N GLY A 57 -15.61 6.55 5.57
CA GLY A 57 -16.37 7.52 4.79
C GLY A 57 -15.50 8.38 3.86
N ILE A 58 -14.37 8.87 4.37
CA ILE A 58 -13.39 9.67 3.60
C ILE A 58 -12.82 8.86 2.43
N VAL A 59 -12.37 7.63 2.69
CA VAL A 59 -11.71 6.78 1.68
C VAL A 59 -12.71 6.32 0.62
N PHE A 60 -13.86 5.82 1.07
CA PHE A 60 -14.91 5.31 0.20
C PHE A 60 -15.52 6.41 -0.67
N SER A 61 -15.73 7.62 -0.13
CA SER A 61 -16.23 8.77 -0.89
C SER A 61 -15.27 9.18 -2.01
N ASN A 62 -13.97 9.21 -1.74
CA ASN A 62 -12.95 9.48 -2.77
C ASN A 62 -12.95 8.41 -3.87
N PHE A 63 -13.01 7.14 -3.49
CA PHE A 63 -13.04 6.02 -4.44
C PHE A 63 -14.27 6.07 -5.36
N MET A 64 -15.44 6.33 -4.79
CA MET A 64 -16.71 6.33 -5.53
C MET A 64 -16.99 7.61 -6.32
N SER A 65 -16.35 8.74 -6.01
CA SER A 65 -16.66 10.04 -6.63
C SER A 65 -15.90 10.32 -7.92
N ARG A 66 -14.65 9.85 -8.03
CA ARG A 66 -13.78 10.17 -9.18
C ARG A 66 -13.49 9.00 -10.11
N GLY A 67 -13.75 7.77 -9.66
CA GLY A 67 -13.43 6.56 -10.41
C GLY A 67 -11.97 6.12 -10.28
N VAL A 68 -11.63 5.01 -10.92
CA VAL A 68 -10.30 4.39 -10.91
C VAL A 68 -9.70 4.50 -12.31
N PHE A 69 -8.46 4.95 -12.40
CA PHE A 69 -7.79 5.20 -13.69
C PHE A 69 -6.46 4.46 -13.78
N THR A 70 -6.15 4.01 -14.98
CA THR A 70 -4.84 3.47 -15.33
C THR A 70 -4.14 4.45 -16.27
N PHE A 71 -2.89 4.80 -15.96
CA PHE A 71 -2.12 5.72 -16.80
C PHE A 71 -1.59 5.00 -18.05
N GLU A 72 -1.98 5.48 -19.23
CA GLU A 72 -1.52 4.93 -20.50
C GLU A 72 0.00 5.15 -20.69
N GLY A 73 0.73 4.07 -20.91
CA GLY A 73 2.20 4.02 -20.96
C GLY A 73 2.85 3.56 -19.65
N GLY A 74 2.09 3.41 -18.57
CA GLY A 74 2.54 2.89 -17.28
C GLY A 74 3.15 3.93 -16.34
N THR A 75 3.22 3.57 -15.06
CA THR A 75 3.67 4.47 -13.98
C THR A 75 5.13 4.91 -14.12
N ASP A 76 5.99 4.07 -14.68
CA ASP A 76 7.38 4.42 -15.02
C ASP A 76 7.47 5.58 -16.00
N LYS A 77 6.60 5.62 -17.02
CA LYS A 77 6.52 6.77 -17.95
C LYS A 77 6.11 8.04 -17.21
N LEU A 78 5.11 7.96 -16.35
CA LEU A 78 4.67 9.10 -15.53
C LEU A 78 5.79 9.61 -14.62
N ILE A 79 6.52 8.71 -13.95
CA ILE A 79 7.66 9.07 -13.09
C ILE A 79 8.78 9.70 -13.92
N GLY A 80 9.08 9.17 -15.11
CA GLY A 80 10.06 9.76 -16.03
C GLY A 80 9.68 11.20 -16.43
N MET A 81 8.42 11.43 -16.78
CA MET A 81 7.92 12.77 -17.10
C MET A 81 8.06 13.75 -15.92
N MET A 82 7.83 13.28 -14.69
CA MET A 82 8.05 14.10 -13.48
C MET A 82 9.54 14.41 -13.26
N ALA A 83 10.43 13.43 -13.47
CA ALA A 83 11.87 13.63 -13.35
C ALA A 83 12.37 14.66 -14.37
N ASP A 84 11.94 14.54 -15.64
CA ASP A 84 12.30 15.48 -16.71
C ASP A 84 11.84 16.92 -16.41
N ASP A 85 10.67 17.08 -15.79
CA ASP A 85 10.14 18.39 -15.38
C ASP A 85 10.93 19.01 -14.22
N LEU A 86 11.30 18.20 -13.24
CA LEU A 86 12.17 18.62 -12.13
C LEU A 86 13.54 19.07 -12.64
N GLU A 87 14.18 18.29 -13.49
CA GLU A 87 15.50 18.62 -14.04
C GLU A 87 15.46 19.88 -14.92
N ARG A 88 14.44 20.03 -15.76
CA ARG A 88 14.21 21.26 -16.54
C ARG A 88 14.01 22.49 -15.64
N SER A 89 13.48 22.30 -14.44
CA SER A 89 13.30 23.35 -13.42
C SER A 89 14.56 23.61 -12.59
N GLY A 90 15.67 22.94 -12.89
CA GLY A 90 16.97 23.13 -12.21
C GLY A 90 17.16 22.24 -10.98
N VAL A 91 16.30 21.26 -10.75
CA VAL A 91 16.47 20.28 -9.66
C VAL A 91 17.52 19.26 -10.05
N THR A 92 18.47 18.99 -9.15
CA THR A 92 19.41 17.87 -9.32
C THR A 92 18.85 16.61 -8.66
N VAL A 93 18.66 15.55 -9.45
CA VAL A 93 18.19 14.25 -8.95
C VAL A 93 19.38 13.32 -8.72
N CYS A 94 19.57 12.88 -7.47
CA CYS A 94 20.64 11.96 -7.10
C CYS A 94 20.07 10.59 -6.72
N THR A 95 20.25 9.60 -7.59
CA THR A 95 19.90 8.20 -7.31
C THR A 95 21.09 7.43 -6.72
N GLY A 96 20.83 6.30 -6.07
CA GLY A 96 21.88 5.54 -5.36
C GLY A 96 22.50 6.28 -4.15
N ALA A 97 21.89 7.40 -3.75
CA ALA A 97 22.37 8.29 -2.69
C ALA A 97 21.52 8.12 -1.42
N LYS A 98 21.63 6.97 -0.74
CA LYS A 98 20.87 6.72 0.50
C LYS A 98 21.31 7.69 1.60
N VAL A 99 20.37 8.50 2.09
CA VAL A 99 20.60 9.36 3.26
C VAL A 99 20.73 8.50 4.52
N GLU A 100 21.82 8.70 5.23
CA GLU A 100 22.14 8.02 6.50
C GLU A 100 21.62 8.80 7.70
N ARG A 101 21.72 10.14 7.64
CA ARG A 101 21.34 11.03 8.74
C ARG A 101 20.86 12.38 8.22
N VAL A 102 19.90 12.98 8.91
CA VAL A 102 19.60 14.41 8.83
C VAL A 102 20.44 15.11 9.90
N LEU A 103 21.26 16.07 9.47
CA LEU A 103 22.14 16.80 10.35
C LEU A 103 21.34 17.94 11.01
N VAL A 104 21.22 17.90 12.33
CA VAL A 104 20.52 18.91 13.13
C VAL A 104 21.50 19.54 14.11
N ASP A 105 21.52 20.87 14.17
CA ASP A 105 22.36 21.65 15.08
C ASP A 105 21.51 22.77 15.70
N ASN A 106 21.50 22.86 17.04
CA ASN A 106 20.68 23.82 17.80
C ASN A 106 19.22 23.90 17.34
N GLY A 107 18.59 22.74 17.10
CA GLY A 107 17.20 22.64 16.64
C GLY A 107 16.96 23.05 15.18
N LYS A 108 18.02 23.24 14.38
CA LYS A 108 17.93 23.60 12.95
C LYS A 108 18.59 22.55 12.08
N THR A 109 17.96 22.19 10.98
CA THR A 109 18.56 21.32 9.96
C THR A 109 19.73 22.04 9.28
N ARG A 110 20.87 21.34 9.12
CA ARG A 110 22.07 21.84 8.43
C ARG A 110 22.33 21.12 7.10
N GLY A 111 21.68 19.98 6.87
CA GLY A 111 21.93 19.15 5.71
C GLY A 111 21.69 17.68 5.96
N VAL A 112 22.31 16.84 5.15
CA VAL A 112 22.21 15.37 5.23
C VAL A 112 23.58 14.72 5.09
N LEU A 113 23.73 13.54 5.69
CA LEU A 113 24.88 12.65 5.50
C LEU A 113 24.53 11.58 4.47
N VAL A 114 25.37 11.42 3.44
CA VAL A 114 25.20 10.44 2.37
C VAL A 114 26.55 9.80 2.05
N GLY A 115 26.70 8.50 2.27
CA GLY A 115 27.95 7.79 1.99
C GLY A 115 29.15 8.36 2.75
N GLY A 116 28.94 8.78 4.01
CA GLY A 116 29.94 9.47 4.81
C GLY A 116 30.25 10.93 4.41
N ARG A 117 29.59 11.47 3.38
CA ARG A 117 29.77 12.87 2.93
C ARG A 117 28.63 13.76 3.44
N GLU A 118 28.97 14.90 4.01
CA GLU A 118 27.99 15.94 4.34
C GLU A 118 27.56 16.73 3.10
N ILE A 119 26.24 16.89 2.93
CA ILE A 119 25.62 17.76 1.94
C ILE A 119 24.84 18.84 2.70
N THR A 120 25.33 20.07 2.67
CA THR A 120 24.71 21.19 3.39
C THR A 120 23.44 21.67 2.70
N ALA A 121 22.39 21.95 3.47
CA ALA A 121 21.14 22.50 2.96
C ALA A 121 20.51 23.46 3.99
N LYS A 122 19.77 24.45 3.50
CA LYS A 122 19.02 25.40 4.35
C LYS A 122 17.76 24.78 4.96
N ALA A 123 17.22 23.76 4.30
CA ALA A 123 16.04 23.02 4.71
C ALA A 123 16.14 21.59 4.19
N VAL A 124 15.50 20.65 4.90
CA VAL A 124 15.40 19.25 4.50
C VAL A 124 13.94 18.84 4.54
N VAL A 125 13.43 18.30 3.44
CA VAL A 125 12.09 17.71 3.35
C VAL A 125 12.26 16.20 3.26
N SER A 126 11.80 15.47 4.28
CA SER A 126 11.90 14.01 4.31
C SER A 126 10.64 13.36 3.78
N ASN A 127 10.76 12.61 2.69
CA ASN A 127 9.70 11.73 2.18
C ASN A 127 9.91 10.26 2.60
N SER A 128 10.68 10.00 3.68
CA SER A 128 11.03 8.63 4.11
C SER A 128 9.97 7.97 5.01
N GLY A 129 8.86 8.67 5.29
CA GLY A 129 7.88 8.32 6.31
C GLY A 129 8.26 8.85 7.70
N ILE A 130 7.25 9.13 8.52
CA ILE A 130 7.41 9.80 9.83
C ILE A 130 8.29 9.00 10.80
N THR A 131 8.06 7.69 10.89
CA THR A 131 8.81 6.79 11.77
C THR A 131 10.29 6.75 11.42
N ASN A 132 10.62 6.54 10.14
CA ASN A 132 12.01 6.58 9.68
C ASN A 132 12.65 7.95 9.86
N THR A 133 11.89 9.02 9.62
CA THR A 133 12.41 10.38 9.76
C THR A 133 12.83 10.64 11.21
N ILE A 134 12.02 10.22 12.18
CA ILE A 134 12.29 10.43 13.60
C ILE A 134 13.35 9.44 14.11
N ASP A 135 13.12 8.14 13.96
CA ASP A 135 13.95 7.13 14.64
C ASP A 135 15.30 6.89 13.93
N ASN A 136 15.33 6.95 12.59
CA ASN A 136 16.51 6.57 11.81
C ASN A 136 17.29 7.78 11.28
N LEU A 137 16.61 8.84 10.84
CA LEU A 137 17.26 9.94 10.11
C LEU A 137 17.61 11.14 10.98
N ALA A 138 16.64 11.78 11.63
CA ALA A 138 16.86 12.97 12.44
C ALA A 138 17.27 12.63 13.88
N GLY A 139 16.79 11.50 14.39
CA GLY A 139 17.03 11.09 15.77
C GLY A 139 16.02 11.66 16.74
N ARG A 140 15.70 10.88 17.75
CA ARG A 140 14.75 11.26 18.80
C ARG A 140 15.24 12.47 19.59
N GLU A 141 16.56 12.65 19.71
CA GLU A 141 17.19 13.80 20.36
C GLU A 141 16.90 15.15 19.69
N ALA A 142 16.47 15.14 18.42
CA ALA A 142 16.07 16.35 17.70
C ALA A 142 14.65 16.83 18.08
N PHE A 143 13.89 16.06 18.87
CA PHE A 143 12.49 16.33 19.17
C PHE A 143 12.23 16.48 20.68
N SER A 144 11.18 17.21 21.03
CA SER A 144 10.78 17.39 22.43
C SER A 144 10.17 16.10 23.01
N ALA A 145 10.29 15.94 24.33
CA ALA A 145 9.69 14.79 25.03
C ALA A 145 8.17 14.72 24.85
N ASP A 146 7.48 15.86 24.80
CA ASP A 146 6.04 15.91 24.50
C ASP A 146 5.72 15.32 23.12
N PHE A 147 6.44 15.77 22.09
CA PHE A 147 6.26 15.27 20.73
C PHE A 147 6.50 13.76 20.66
N LEU A 148 7.58 13.28 21.27
CA LEU A 148 7.92 11.86 21.31
C LEU A 148 6.85 11.04 22.02
N SER A 149 6.27 11.54 23.12
CA SER A 149 5.21 10.83 23.85
C SER A 149 3.94 10.61 23.01
N ARG A 150 3.67 11.51 22.07
CA ARG A 150 2.57 11.38 21.11
C ARG A 150 2.99 10.49 19.92
N PHE A 151 4.21 10.65 19.42
CA PHE A 151 4.79 9.81 18.38
C PHE A 151 4.84 8.32 18.77
N ASP A 152 5.14 8.00 20.02
CA ASP A 152 5.25 6.61 20.50
C ASP A 152 3.91 5.85 20.47
N LYS A 153 2.79 6.55 20.27
CA LYS A 153 1.46 5.95 20.07
C LYS A 153 1.16 5.66 18.60
N VAL A 154 2.00 6.11 17.67
CA VAL A 154 1.78 5.95 16.24
C VAL A 154 1.98 4.49 15.84
N VAL A 155 0.94 3.92 15.25
CA VAL A 155 0.96 2.56 14.71
C VAL A 155 1.17 2.63 13.20
N VAL A 156 2.05 1.79 12.68
CA VAL A 156 2.20 1.60 11.22
C VAL A 156 1.12 0.65 10.69
N ASN A 157 0.68 0.92 9.48
CA ASN A 157 -0.27 0.06 8.78
C ASN A 157 0.36 -1.31 8.45
N ASN A 158 -0.47 -2.29 8.10
CA ASN A 158 0.02 -3.56 7.59
C ASN A 158 0.74 -3.36 6.24
N SER A 159 1.44 -4.42 5.83
CA SER A 159 2.11 -4.47 4.53
C SER A 159 1.26 -5.28 3.54
N SER A 160 1.86 -5.65 2.43
CA SER A 160 1.25 -6.45 1.37
C SER A 160 2.21 -7.51 0.85
N CYS A 161 1.65 -8.46 0.11
CA CYS A 161 2.36 -9.35 -0.78
C CYS A 161 1.85 -9.14 -2.20
N GLN A 162 2.72 -9.33 -3.19
CA GLN A 162 2.35 -9.29 -4.60
C GLN A 162 2.93 -10.48 -5.36
N VAL A 163 2.18 -10.96 -6.34
CA VAL A 163 2.66 -11.92 -7.36
C VAL A 163 2.40 -11.32 -8.73
N TYR A 164 3.46 -11.15 -9.51
CA TYR A 164 3.43 -10.62 -10.86
C TYR A 164 3.50 -11.78 -11.84
N PHE A 165 2.48 -11.92 -12.67
CA PHE A 165 2.38 -12.90 -13.75
C PHE A 165 2.59 -12.18 -15.08
N GLY A 166 3.75 -12.42 -15.71
CA GLY A 166 4.02 -12.00 -17.07
C GLY A 166 3.47 -13.05 -18.03
N ILE A 167 2.64 -12.61 -18.97
CA ILE A 167 2.03 -13.46 -19.96
C ILE A 167 2.95 -13.52 -21.19
N ARG A 168 3.16 -14.73 -21.69
CA ARG A 168 4.00 -14.99 -22.86
C ARG A 168 3.51 -14.16 -24.04
N LYS A 169 4.46 -13.54 -24.74
CA LYS A 169 4.15 -12.75 -25.94
C LYS A 169 3.37 -13.57 -26.96
N GLY A 170 2.30 -13.00 -27.48
CA GLY A 170 1.39 -13.65 -28.44
C GLY A 170 0.23 -14.42 -27.80
N GLU A 171 0.30 -14.71 -26.49
CA GLU A 171 -0.86 -15.24 -25.76
C GLU A 171 -1.86 -14.13 -25.45
N SER A 172 -3.13 -14.52 -25.32
CA SER A 172 -4.21 -13.64 -24.89
C SER A 172 -5.24 -14.42 -24.09
N PHE A 173 -6.12 -13.69 -23.42
CA PHE A 173 -7.30 -14.22 -22.75
C PHE A 173 -8.46 -13.20 -22.85
N PRO A 174 -9.72 -13.63 -22.64
CA PRO A 174 -10.88 -12.74 -22.69
C PRO A 174 -10.75 -11.55 -21.74
N ASP A 175 -11.36 -10.42 -22.10
CA ASP A 175 -11.47 -9.29 -21.16
C ASP A 175 -12.39 -9.69 -20.00
N ILE A 176 -11.82 -9.67 -18.79
CA ILE A 176 -12.48 -10.00 -17.52
C ILE A 176 -12.60 -8.79 -16.59
N GLY A 177 -12.35 -7.59 -17.13
CA GLY A 177 -12.20 -6.35 -16.36
C GLY A 177 -10.77 -6.10 -15.88
N ASP A 178 -10.52 -4.89 -15.40
CA ASP A 178 -9.17 -4.41 -15.02
C ASP A 178 -8.82 -4.75 -13.55
N LEU A 179 -9.82 -4.96 -12.70
CA LEU A 179 -9.64 -5.22 -11.27
C LEU A 179 -10.67 -6.21 -10.75
N LEU A 180 -10.21 -7.36 -10.27
CA LEU A 180 -11.03 -8.36 -9.61
C LEU A 180 -10.76 -8.36 -8.10
N PHE A 181 -11.83 -8.37 -7.32
CA PHE A 181 -11.78 -8.69 -5.89
C PHE A 181 -12.36 -10.08 -5.71
N THR A 182 -11.61 -10.99 -5.11
CA THR A 182 -12.04 -12.38 -4.95
C THR A 182 -11.65 -12.93 -3.60
N SER A 183 -12.52 -13.80 -3.08
CA SER A 183 -12.22 -14.55 -1.88
C SER A 183 -13.08 -15.79 -1.76
N THR A 184 -12.51 -16.82 -1.14
CA THR A 184 -13.21 -18.05 -0.77
C THR A 184 -13.54 -18.14 0.73
N SER A 185 -13.27 -17.09 1.50
CA SER A 185 -13.72 -17.00 2.89
C SER A 185 -15.25 -16.86 2.94
N GLU A 186 -15.92 -17.53 3.88
CA GLU A 186 -17.38 -17.41 4.04
C GLU A 186 -17.79 -16.04 4.59
N LYS A 187 -16.95 -15.45 5.44
CA LYS A 187 -17.19 -14.17 6.11
C LYS A 187 -15.99 -13.25 5.91
N PHE A 188 -16.26 -11.94 5.87
CA PHE A 188 -15.21 -10.94 5.87
C PHE A 188 -14.46 -10.94 7.21
N SER A 189 -13.14 -10.87 7.16
CA SER A 189 -12.28 -10.65 8.32
C SER A 189 -11.00 -9.94 7.89
N SER A 190 -10.76 -8.75 8.42
CA SER A 190 -9.52 -7.99 8.18
C SER A 190 -8.29 -8.69 8.79
N GLU A 191 -8.48 -9.55 9.79
CA GLU A 191 -7.43 -10.41 10.31
C GLU A 191 -7.09 -11.51 9.30
N GLU A 192 -8.10 -12.20 8.76
CA GLU A 192 -7.90 -13.26 7.78
C GLU A 192 -7.18 -12.76 6.54
N MET A 193 -7.55 -11.59 6.04
CA MET A 193 -6.93 -10.95 4.87
C MET A 193 -5.43 -10.66 5.02
N ARG A 194 -4.92 -10.57 6.25
CA ARG A 194 -3.50 -10.30 6.54
C ARG A 194 -2.68 -11.56 6.77
N ARG A 195 -3.33 -12.71 6.93
CA ARG A 195 -2.64 -13.99 7.18
C ARG A 195 -1.92 -14.43 5.93
N MET A 196 -0.80 -15.13 6.12
CA MET A 196 -0.09 -15.76 5.02
C MET A 196 -0.95 -16.76 4.26
N ASP A 197 -1.95 -17.39 4.88
CA ASP A 197 -2.88 -18.34 4.26
C ASP A 197 -4.19 -17.72 3.77
N THR A 198 -4.21 -16.41 3.56
CA THR A 198 -5.44 -15.72 3.19
C THR A 198 -6.10 -16.31 1.94
N LYS A 199 -7.41 -16.47 2.02
CA LYS A 199 -8.32 -16.88 0.97
C LYS A 199 -8.78 -15.72 0.10
N SER A 200 -8.37 -14.50 0.44
CA SER A 200 -8.80 -13.26 -0.21
C SER A 200 -7.64 -12.68 -1.01
N ARG A 201 -7.88 -12.18 -2.24
CA ARG A 201 -6.92 -11.39 -3.02
C ARG A 201 -7.59 -10.50 -4.04
N THR A 202 -6.80 -9.57 -4.58
CA THR A 202 -7.17 -8.84 -5.80
C THR A 202 -6.31 -9.28 -6.98
N PHE A 203 -6.86 -9.17 -8.18
CA PHE A 203 -6.10 -9.28 -9.42
C PHE A 203 -6.26 -7.99 -10.22
N SER A 204 -5.16 -7.26 -10.41
CA SER A 204 -5.08 -6.17 -11.38
C SER A 204 -4.64 -6.73 -12.72
N VAL A 205 -5.44 -6.53 -13.75
CA VAL A 205 -5.19 -7.05 -15.09
C VAL A 205 -4.81 -5.90 -16.00
N TYR A 206 -3.58 -5.95 -16.53
CA TYR A 206 -3.06 -5.00 -17.49
C TYR A 206 -3.11 -5.61 -18.87
N TYR A 207 -3.91 -5.00 -19.73
CA TYR A 207 -4.10 -5.39 -21.12
C TYR A 207 -3.11 -4.64 -22.02
N PRO A 208 -2.86 -5.10 -23.26
CA PRO A 208 -2.00 -4.43 -24.23
C PRO A 208 -2.33 -2.94 -24.43
N LYS A 209 -3.61 -2.58 -24.34
CA LYS A 209 -4.10 -1.19 -24.43
C LYS A 209 -3.45 -0.25 -23.41
N THR A 210 -2.98 -0.75 -22.27
CA THR A 210 -2.33 0.06 -21.23
C THR A 210 -0.95 0.54 -21.66
N ARG A 211 -0.24 -0.19 -22.55
CA ARG A 211 1.07 0.19 -23.08
C ARG A 211 1.11 -0.06 -24.60
N PRO A 212 0.52 0.80 -25.42
CA PRO A 212 0.44 0.59 -26.88
C PRO A 212 1.80 0.39 -27.55
N GLU A 213 2.85 1.06 -27.05
CA GLU A 213 4.22 0.96 -27.56
C GLU A 213 4.93 -0.37 -27.23
N LYS A 214 4.45 -1.08 -26.21
CA LYS A 214 4.97 -2.37 -25.74
C LYS A 214 3.79 -3.25 -25.31
N PRO A 215 2.99 -3.73 -26.28
CA PRO A 215 1.73 -4.38 -26.01
C PRO A 215 1.96 -5.77 -25.41
N ASP A 216 1.77 -5.90 -24.10
CA ASP A 216 1.90 -7.15 -23.36
C ASP A 216 0.74 -7.28 -22.34
N TYR A 217 0.48 -8.50 -21.87
CA TYR A 217 -0.44 -8.74 -20.76
C TYR A 217 0.35 -8.99 -19.46
N THR A 218 -0.11 -8.40 -18.36
CA THR A 218 0.40 -8.67 -17.02
C THR A 218 -0.75 -8.79 -16.04
N VAL A 219 -0.73 -9.79 -15.18
CA VAL A 219 -1.66 -9.90 -14.05
C VAL A 219 -0.88 -9.74 -12.74
N VAL A 220 -1.38 -8.90 -11.84
CA VAL A 220 -0.78 -8.72 -10.51
C VAL A 220 -1.78 -9.17 -9.45
N ALA A 221 -1.45 -10.25 -8.75
CA ALA A 221 -2.17 -10.64 -7.55
C ALA A 221 -1.67 -9.82 -6.35
N SER A 222 -2.58 -9.25 -5.57
CA SER A 222 -2.23 -8.51 -4.34
C SER A 222 -2.98 -9.04 -3.13
N MET A 223 -2.26 -9.15 -2.02
CA MET A 223 -2.77 -9.59 -0.72
C MET A 223 -2.27 -8.65 0.38
N ASN A 224 -3.04 -8.42 1.44
CA ASN A 224 -2.49 -7.80 2.63
C ASN A 224 -1.57 -8.81 3.36
N GLY A 225 -0.65 -8.32 4.19
CA GLY A 225 0.28 -9.16 4.91
C GLY A 225 0.84 -8.49 6.16
N ASN A 226 1.06 -9.27 7.22
CA ASN A 226 1.82 -8.80 8.38
C ASN A 226 3.31 -8.96 8.11
N TYR A 227 4.12 -7.98 8.54
CA TYR A 227 5.57 -8.05 8.36
C TYR A 227 6.22 -9.21 9.12
N ASP A 228 5.81 -9.42 10.37
CA ASP A 228 6.48 -10.35 11.28
C ASP A 228 6.32 -11.81 10.83
N ASP A 229 5.17 -12.14 10.21
CA ASP A 229 4.90 -13.46 9.63
C ASP A 229 5.96 -13.85 8.58
N TRP A 230 6.50 -12.87 7.84
CA TRP A 230 7.56 -13.10 6.85
C TRP A 230 8.96 -12.88 7.43
N ALA A 231 9.12 -11.91 8.34
CA ALA A 231 10.41 -11.55 8.93
C ALA A 231 10.99 -12.66 9.80
N GLY A 232 10.13 -13.46 10.45
CA GLY A 232 10.53 -14.60 11.29
C GLY A 232 10.97 -15.85 10.51
N LEU A 233 10.80 -15.89 9.19
CA LEU A 233 11.18 -17.03 8.37
C LEU A 233 12.68 -16.99 8.04
N ASP A 234 13.33 -18.15 8.15
CA ASP A 234 14.65 -18.37 7.56
C ASP A 234 14.59 -18.38 6.02
N ASP A 235 15.75 -18.41 5.36
CA ASP A 235 15.82 -18.28 3.90
C ASP A 235 15.13 -19.43 3.14
N VAL A 236 15.14 -20.65 3.70
CA VAL A 236 14.51 -21.83 3.09
C VAL A 236 12.99 -21.73 3.22
N ALA A 237 12.51 -21.53 4.45
CA ALA A 237 11.09 -21.36 4.73
C ALA A 237 10.49 -20.14 4.02
N TYR A 238 11.26 -19.05 3.89
CA TYR A 238 10.84 -17.87 3.15
C TYR A 238 10.66 -18.16 1.65
N LYS A 239 11.57 -18.92 1.04
CA LYS A 239 11.46 -19.32 -0.37
C LYS A 239 10.25 -20.24 -0.58
N GLU A 240 10.10 -21.26 0.26
CA GLU A 240 8.96 -22.19 0.19
C GLU A 240 7.63 -21.46 0.38
N ALA A 241 7.55 -20.55 1.36
CA ALA A 241 6.36 -19.73 1.59
C ALA A 241 5.98 -18.87 0.37
N LYS A 242 6.97 -18.32 -0.35
CA LYS A 242 6.72 -17.58 -1.60
C LYS A 242 6.19 -18.50 -2.69
N GLU A 243 6.70 -19.72 -2.82
CA GLU A 243 6.22 -20.71 -3.79
C GLU A 243 4.77 -21.12 -3.49
N VAL A 244 4.45 -21.41 -2.22
CA VAL A 244 3.07 -21.68 -1.76
C VAL A 244 2.14 -20.49 -2.03
N MET A 245 2.62 -19.26 -1.83
CA MET A 245 1.85 -18.06 -2.15
C MET A 245 1.54 -17.95 -3.64
N VAL A 246 2.54 -18.12 -4.51
CA VAL A 246 2.37 -18.12 -5.97
C VAL A 246 1.37 -19.18 -6.41
N GLU A 247 1.49 -20.41 -5.87
CA GLU A 247 0.62 -21.52 -6.23
C GLU A 247 -0.86 -21.23 -5.91
N ARG A 248 -1.13 -20.68 -4.72
CA ARG A 248 -2.50 -20.27 -4.38
C ARG A 248 -3.01 -19.18 -5.32
N CYS A 249 -2.17 -18.21 -5.67
CA CYS A 249 -2.56 -17.14 -6.59
C CYS A 249 -2.96 -17.70 -7.95
N PHE A 250 -2.24 -18.69 -8.48
CA PHE A 250 -2.68 -19.41 -9.67
C PHE A 250 -4.02 -20.11 -9.48
N VAL A 251 -4.19 -20.92 -8.42
CA VAL A 251 -5.45 -21.64 -8.14
C VAL A 251 -6.67 -20.73 -8.19
N ASP A 252 -6.56 -19.51 -7.65
CA ASP A 252 -7.66 -18.55 -7.70
C ASP A 252 -7.78 -17.85 -9.06
N LEU A 253 -6.66 -17.53 -9.72
CA LEU A 253 -6.65 -16.89 -11.04
C LEU A 253 -7.24 -17.81 -12.13
N GLU A 254 -6.98 -19.12 -12.06
CA GLU A 254 -7.52 -20.13 -12.98
C GLU A 254 -9.06 -20.14 -13.03
N ARG A 255 -9.75 -19.69 -11.97
CA ARG A 255 -11.21 -19.59 -11.95
C ARG A 255 -11.75 -18.48 -12.86
N TYR A 256 -10.92 -17.47 -13.13
CA TYR A 256 -11.27 -16.31 -13.94
C TYR A 256 -10.62 -16.37 -15.33
N ILE A 257 -9.42 -16.94 -15.41
CA ILE A 257 -8.69 -17.16 -16.67
C ILE A 257 -8.29 -18.65 -16.75
N PRO A 258 -9.18 -19.53 -17.24
CA PRO A 258 -8.86 -20.94 -17.37
C PRO A 258 -7.62 -21.17 -18.28
N GLY A 259 -6.70 -22.01 -17.82
CA GLY A 259 -5.45 -22.32 -18.55
C GLY A 259 -4.40 -21.21 -18.48
N ILE A 260 -4.49 -20.28 -17.53
CA ILE A 260 -3.52 -19.18 -17.39
C ILE A 260 -2.10 -19.68 -17.14
N ARG A 261 -1.92 -20.79 -16.43
CA ARG A 261 -0.61 -21.41 -16.19
C ARG A 261 0.17 -21.67 -17.47
N ASP A 262 -0.49 -22.15 -18.52
CA ASP A 262 0.18 -22.46 -19.80
C ASP A 262 0.60 -21.19 -20.57
N LYS A 263 0.01 -20.04 -20.21
CA LYS A 263 0.23 -18.74 -20.83
C LYS A 263 1.27 -17.89 -20.09
N VAL A 264 1.52 -18.15 -18.80
CA VAL A 264 2.53 -17.43 -18.01
C VAL A 264 3.92 -17.96 -18.33
N ASP A 265 4.87 -17.07 -18.60
CA ASP A 265 6.28 -17.43 -18.79
C ASP A 265 7.22 -16.75 -17.77
N THR A 266 6.72 -15.76 -17.05
CA THR A 266 7.49 -14.99 -16.08
C THR A 266 6.71 -14.84 -14.79
N ILE A 267 7.34 -15.15 -13.66
CA ILE A 267 6.76 -14.97 -12.34
C ILE A 267 7.75 -14.24 -11.45
N SER A 268 7.27 -13.22 -10.75
CA SER A 268 7.99 -12.59 -9.66
C SER A 268 7.05 -12.42 -8.46
N SER A 269 7.59 -12.41 -7.26
CA SER A 269 6.79 -12.18 -6.06
C SER A 269 7.52 -11.30 -5.05
N ALA A 270 6.74 -10.42 -4.41
CA ALA A 270 7.17 -9.49 -3.38
C ALA A 270 6.39 -9.74 -2.08
N THR A 271 7.05 -9.46 -0.97
CA THR A 271 6.57 -9.68 0.40
C THR A 271 6.82 -8.42 1.23
N PRO A 272 6.36 -8.34 2.48
CA PRO A 272 6.67 -7.24 3.38
C PRO A 272 8.18 -6.98 3.54
N LYS A 273 9.02 -8.03 3.56
CA LYS A 273 10.50 -7.90 3.56
C LYS A 273 11.01 -7.23 2.27
N THR A 274 10.38 -7.55 1.14
CA THR A 274 10.72 -6.96 -0.16
C THR A 274 10.41 -5.46 -0.16
N PHE A 275 9.21 -5.07 0.28
CA PHE A 275 8.82 -3.66 0.38
C PHE A 275 9.71 -2.90 1.36
N ASN A 276 9.96 -3.45 2.54
CA ASN A 276 10.89 -2.84 3.50
C ASN A 276 12.29 -2.64 2.91
N ARG A 277 12.82 -3.62 2.16
CA ARG A 277 14.14 -3.49 1.53
C ARG A 277 14.21 -2.38 0.50
N TYR A 278 13.21 -2.27 -0.37
CA TYR A 278 13.25 -1.36 -1.53
C TYR A 278 12.76 0.05 -1.22
N THR A 279 11.79 0.22 -0.32
CA THR A 279 11.25 1.54 0.02
C THR A 279 11.74 2.05 1.38
N LEU A 280 12.42 1.20 2.15
CA LEU A 280 12.84 1.47 3.54
C LEU A 280 11.68 1.74 4.51
N HIS A 281 10.43 1.69 4.07
CA HIS A 281 9.28 1.90 4.95
C HIS A 281 9.32 0.93 6.14
N THR A 282 9.08 1.44 7.34
CA THR A 282 9.04 0.66 8.58
C THR A 282 8.10 -0.53 8.40
N ARG A 283 8.63 -1.75 8.59
CA ARG A 283 7.89 -3.01 8.42
C ARG A 283 7.23 -3.18 7.04
N GLY A 284 7.75 -2.49 6.02
CA GLY A 284 7.26 -2.57 4.64
C GLY A 284 5.83 -2.05 4.47
N THR A 285 5.33 -1.19 5.36
CA THR A 285 3.96 -0.66 5.30
C THR A 285 3.64 -0.07 3.92
N SER A 286 2.48 -0.44 3.39
CA SER A 286 2.00 0.05 2.07
C SER A 286 1.32 1.41 2.20
N PHE A 287 0.79 1.77 3.37
CA PHE A 287 -0.01 2.98 3.60
C PHE A 287 0.49 3.80 4.79
N GLY A 288 1.79 3.75 5.10
CA GLY A 288 2.38 4.55 6.17
C GLY A 288 1.80 4.21 7.54
N THR A 289 1.30 5.21 8.24
CA THR A 289 0.73 5.10 9.58
C THR A 289 -0.77 4.90 9.55
N LYS A 290 -1.33 4.40 10.65
CA LYS A 290 -2.76 4.53 10.97
C LYS A 290 -3.11 6.00 11.27
N PHE A 291 -4.40 6.25 11.50
CA PHE A 291 -4.98 7.59 11.56
C PHE A 291 -4.26 8.53 12.54
N GLU A 292 -3.79 8.00 13.67
CA GLU A 292 -3.09 8.73 14.73
C GLU A 292 -1.77 9.36 14.26
N GLY A 293 -1.14 8.80 13.23
CA GLY A 293 0.11 9.34 12.67
C GLY A 293 -0.07 10.59 11.80
N LEU A 294 -1.31 10.91 11.39
CA LEU A 294 -1.59 12.10 10.59
C LEU A 294 -1.29 13.39 11.37
N ASP A 295 -1.74 13.47 12.61
CA ASP A 295 -1.53 14.65 13.45
C ASP A 295 -0.06 14.85 13.78
N ILE A 296 0.67 13.76 14.02
CA ILE A 296 2.12 13.81 14.22
C ILE A 296 2.82 14.39 13.00
N SER A 297 2.49 13.86 11.81
CA SER A 297 3.08 14.31 10.55
C SER A 297 2.79 15.78 10.23
N ARG A 298 1.62 16.29 10.65
CA ARG A 298 1.23 17.70 10.49
C ARG A 298 1.87 18.67 11.47
N SER A 299 2.38 18.15 12.60
CA SER A 299 2.92 18.96 13.70
C SER A 299 4.44 19.18 13.65
N LEU A 300 5.11 18.61 12.65
CA LEU A 300 6.51 18.85 12.30
C LEU A 300 6.66 20.13 11.48
#